data_AF-S4NY66-F1
#
_entry.id   AF-S4NY66-F1
#
_cell.length_a   1.000
_cell.length_b   1.000
_cell.length_c   1.000
_cell.angle_alpha   90.00
_cell.angle_beta   90.00
_cell.angle_gamma   90.00
#
_symmetry.space_group_name_H-M   'P 1'
#
loop_
_entity.id
_entity.type
_entity.pdbx_description
1 polymer ?
#
loop_
_entity_poly.entity_id
_entity_poly.type
_entity_poly.pdbx_seq_one_letter_code
_entity_poly.pdbx_strand_id
1 'polypeptide(L)'
;MRKIIALKDEYYNRYIIKGNLFAPVIDAFLRNNGRYNLLDSAILELFEFIKLEDIKSLCSHVVENYGKILEDVEYVQTFKALKTRYEQHQDKLKEREREYNVPVSGSV
;
A
#
# COMPACT_ATOMS: atom_id res chain seq x y z
N MET A 1 -6.13 12.73 -6.94
CA MET A 1 -5.18 11.85 -6.21
C MET A 1 -4.27 11.07 -7.15
N ARG A 2 -4.80 10.20 -8.03
CA ARG A 2 -4.03 9.37 -8.98
C ARG A 2 -2.90 10.09 -9.72
N LYS A 3 -3.17 11.27 -10.30
CA LYS A 3 -2.17 12.10 -11.01
C LYS A 3 -1.03 12.58 -10.11
N ILE A 4 -1.31 12.89 -8.84
CA ILE A 4 -0.29 13.33 -7.87
C ILE A 4 0.63 12.16 -7.52
N ILE A 5 0.03 10.99 -7.25
CA ILE A 5 0.78 9.75 -6.97
C ILE A 5 1.67 9.36 -8.17
N ALA A 6 1.21 9.58 -9.40
CA ALA A 6 1.96 9.29 -10.63
C ALA A 6 3.26 10.10 -10.77
N LEU A 7 3.41 11.21 -10.05
CA LEU A 7 4.67 11.98 -10.03
C LEU A 7 5.79 11.22 -9.34
N LYS A 8 5.46 10.19 -8.53
CA LYS A 8 6.40 9.36 -7.77
C LYS A 8 7.37 10.15 -6.89
N ASP A 9 6.94 11.33 -6.44
CA ASP A 9 7.71 12.19 -5.55
C ASP A 9 7.30 11.93 -4.10
N GLU A 10 8.30 11.59 -3.29
CA GLU A 10 8.12 11.23 -1.88
C GLU A 10 7.62 12.40 -1.03
N TYR A 11 7.82 13.66 -1.46
CA TYR A 11 7.20 14.81 -0.79
C TYR A 11 5.68 14.72 -0.83
N TYR A 12 5.09 14.42 -1.99
CA TYR A 12 3.64 14.26 -2.10
C TYR A 12 3.15 12.99 -1.40
N ASN A 13 3.92 11.90 -1.42
CA ASN A 13 3.57 10.70 -0.67
C ASN A 13 3.44 11.00 0.83
N ARG A 14 4.43 11.71 1.40
CA ARG A 14 4.39 12.15 2.80
C ARG A 14 3.22 13.08 3.09
N TYR A 15 2.85 13.98 2.17
CA TYR A 15 1.69 14.84 2.33
C TYR A 15 0.39 14.04 2.38
N ILE A 16 0.23 13.06 1.47
CA ILE A 16 -0.92 12.14 1.44
C ILE A 16 -1.04 11.36 2.76
N ILE A 17 0.08 10.82 3.25
CA ILE A 17 0.14 10.03 4.49
C ILE A 17 -0.17 10.91 5.70
N LYS A 18 0.52 12.05 5.87
CA LYS A 18 0.32 12.95 7.01
C LYS A 18 -1.09 13.54 7.07
N GLY A 19 -1.67 13.83 5.90
CA GLY A 19 -3.05 14.29 5.80
C GLY A 19 -4.10 13.18 5.90
N ASN A 20 -3.68 11.93 6.02
CA ASN A 20 -4.54 10.75 6.01
C ASN A 20 -5.53 10.73 4.82
N LEU A 21 -5.06 11.12 3.63
CA LEU A 21 -5.94 11.40 2.50
C LEU A 21 -6.59 10.14 1.90
N PHE A 22 -6.14 8.93 2.26
CA PHE A 22 -6.83 7.70 1.89
C PHE A 22 -8.08 7.44 2.72
N ALA A 23 -8.22 7.98 3.94
CA ALA A 23 -9.40 7.78 4.77
C ALA A 23 -10.71 8.07 4.03
N PRO A 24 -10.91 9.25 3.41
CA PRO A 24 -12.14 9.52 2.67
C PRO A 24 -12.31 8.65 1.41
N VAL A 25 -11.21 8.17 0.80
CA VAL A 25 -11.26 7.26 -0.36
C VAL A 25 -11.75 5.89 0.06
N ILE A 26 -11.19 5.34 1.14
CA ILE A 26 -11.59 4.05 1.71
C ILE A 26 -13.03 4.11 2.21
N ASP A 27 -13.41 5.18 2.92
CA ASP A 27 -14.79 5.35 3.39
C ASP A 27 -15.79 5.44 2.23
N ALA A 28 -15.47 6.17 1.15
CA ALA A 28 -16.30 6.19 -0.05
C ALA A 28 -16.42 4.81 -0.71
N PHE A 29 -15.32 4.04 -0.74
CA PHE A 29 -15.29 2.68 -1.26
C PHE A 29 -16.19 1.73 -0.46
N LEU A 30 -16.07 1.74 0.88
CA LEU A 30 -16.90 0.90 1.75
C LEU A 30 -18.39 1.26 1.64
N ARG A 31 -18.71 2.56 1.61
CA ARG A 31 -20.09 3.02 1.39
C ARG A 31 -20.64 2.66 0.01
N ASN A 32 -19.77 2.48 -0.99
CA ASN A 32 -20.16 2.02 -2.33
C ASN A 32 -20.62 0.56 -2.33
N ASN A 33 -20.18 -0.25 -1.35
CA ASN A 33 -20.64 -1.61 -1.10
C ASN A 33 -20.64 -2.52 -2.34
N GLY A 34 -19.53 -2.50 -3.10
CA GLY A 34 -19.32 -3.42 -4.22
C GLY A 34 -20.34 -3.31 -5.35
N ARG A 35 -20.82 -2.10 -5.65
CA ARG A 35 -21.81 -1.86 -6.73
C ARG A 35 -21.24 -1.94 -8.15
N TYR A 36 -19.95 -2.28 -8.33
CA TYR A 36 -19.27 -2.42 -9.62
C TYR A 36 -19.47 -1.22 -10.57
N ASN A 37 -19.51 -0.01 -10.01
CA ASN A 37 -19.68 1.21 -10.77
C ASN A 37 -18.34 1.90 -11.05
N LEU A 38 -18.38 3.05 -11.72
CA LEU A 38 -17.19 3.81 -12.06
C LEU A 38 -16.36 4.20 -10.83
N LEU A 39 -17.02 4.52 -9.71
CA LEU A 39 -16.33 4.83 -8.46
C LEU A 39 -15.54 3.63 -7.95
N ASP A 40 -16.17 2.45 -7.96
CA ASP A 40 -15.53 1.18 -7.59
C ASP A 40 -14.27 0.95 -8.43
N SER A 41 -14.42 0.97 -9.76
CA SER A 41 -13.33 0.75 -10.70
C SER A 41 -12.21 1.78 -10.56
N ALA A 42 -12.54 3.06 -10.32
CA ALA A 42 -11.54 4.11 -10.18
C ALA A 42 -10.72 3.98 -8.88
N ILE A 43 -11.35 3.54 -7.79
CA ILE A 43 -10.65 3.30 -6.52
C ILE A 43 -9.78 2.05 -6.62
N LEU A 44 -10.28 1.00 -7.25
CA LEU A 44 -9.49 -0.22 -7.49
C LEU A 44 -8.28 0.07 -8.38
N GLU A 45 -8.43 0.84 -9.46
CA GLU A 45 -7.32 1.27 -10.31
C GLU A 45 -6.27 2.06 -9.52
N LEU A 46 -6.69 2.95 -8.62
CA LEU A 46 -5.78 3.73 -7.80
C LEU A 46 -4.85 2.83 -6.95
N PHE A 47 -5.41 1.83 -6.28
CA PHE A 47 -4.64 0.91 -5.44
C PHE A 47 -3.82 -0.09 -6.26
N GLU A 48 -4.36 -0.55 -7.38
CA GLU A 48 -3.61 -1.37 -8.33
C GLU A 48 -2.40 -0.62 -8.88
N PHE A 49 -2.55 0.68 -9.19
CA PHE A 49 -1.44 1.53 -9.62
C PHE A 49 -0.36 1.68 -8.54
N ILE A 50 -0.73 1.92 -7.28
CA ILE A 50 0.22 1.99 -6.16
C ILE A 50 1.05 0.71 -6.08
N LYS A 51 0.41 -0.45 -6.24
CA LYS A 51 1.08 -1.75 -6.26
C LYS A 51 2.00 -1.90 -7.48
N LEU A 52 1.50 -1.64 -8.69
CA LEU A 52 2.23 -1.85 -9.95
C LEU A 52 3.46 -0.96 -10.07
N GLU A 53 3.36 0.28 -9.61
CA GLU A 53 4.49 1.23 -9.62
C GLU A 53 5.42 1.09 -8.41
N ASP A 54 5.18 0.10 -7.55
CA ASP A 54 5.97 -0.21 -6.37
C ASP A 54 6.14 0.96 -5.39
N ILE A 55 5.08 1.75 -5.15
CA ILE A 55 5.14 2.94 -4.29
C ILE A 55 5.05 2.52 -2.82
N LYS A 56 6.19 2.10 -2.25
CA LYS A 56 6.28 1.39 -0.96
C LYS A 56 5.69 2.14 0.23
N SER A 57 5.91 3.45 0.31
CA SER A 57 5.42 4.27 1.44
C SER A 57 3.89 4.34 1.47
N LEU A 58 3.26 4.54 0.29
CA LEU A 58 1.81 4.53 0.17
C LEU A 58 1.21 3.13 0.38
N CYS A 59 1.84 2.10 -0.19
CA CYS A 59 1.42 0.71 0.02
C CYS A 59 1.41 0.35 1.51
N SER A 60 2.51 0.65 2.22
CA SER A 60 2.63 0.38 3.66
C SER A 60 1.59 1.16 4.46
N HIS A 61 1.43 2.45 4.20
CA HIS A 61 0.42 3.26 4.87
C HIS A 61 -1.00 2.70 4.67
N VAL A 62 -1.35 2.27 3.45
CA VAL A 62 -2.68 1.69 3.19
C VAL A 62 -2.88 0.39 3.96
N VAL A 63 -1.94 -0.55 3.88
CA VAL A 63 -2.08 -1.87 4.52
C VAL A 63 -2.06 -1.76 6.05
N GLU A 64 -1.20 -0.93 6.62
CA GLU A 64 -1.09 -0.76 8.08
C GLU A 64 -2.34 -0.12 8.69
N ASN A 65 -2.96 0.84 7.99
CA ASN A 65 -4.08 1.62 8.54
C ASN A 65 -5.45 1.05 8.15
N TYR A 66 -5.56 0.40 7.00
CA TYR A 66 -6.84 -0.04 6.43
C TYR A 66 -6.88 -1.53 6.09
N GLY A 67 -5.77 -2.27 6.23
CA GLY A 67 -5.69 -3.68 5.82
C GLY A 67 -6.79 -4.54 6.44
N LYS A 68 -7.06 -4.39 7.74
CA LYS A 68 -8.10 -5.17 8.45
C LYS A 68 -9.49 -5.02 7.85
N ILE A 69 -9.89 -3.80 7.49
CA ILE A 69 -11.22 -3.55 6.90
C ILE A 69 -11.26 -3.90 5.41
N LEU A 70 -10.12 -3.90 4.73
CA LEU A 70 -10.01 -4.28 3.33
C LEU A 70 -9.91 -5.80 3.12
N GLU A 71 -9.61 -6.56 4.17
CA GLU A 71 -9.62 -8.03 4.14
C GLU A 71 -11.02 -8.60 3.86
N ASP A 72 -12.07 -7.91 4.33
CA ASP A 72 -13.47 -8.29 4.12
C ASP A 72 -13.93 -8.05 2.66
N VAL A 73 -13.10 -7.41 1.82
CA VAL A 73 -13.41 -7.13 0.42
C VAL A 73 -12.98 -8.33 -0.44
N GLU A 74 -13.88 -9.30 -0.60
CA GLU A 74 -13.55 -10.58 -1.25
C GLU A 74 -13.78 -10.62 -2.76
N TYR A 75 -14.60 -9.71 -3.30
CA TYR A 75 -15.02 -9.73 -4.70
C TYR A 75 -13.94 -9.27 -5.69
N VAL A 76 -12.82 -8.74 -5.19
CA VAL A 76 -11.66 -8.28 -5.96
C VAL A 76 -10.37 -8.76 -5.31
N GLN A 77 -9.33 -8.93 -6.12
CA GLN A 77 -8.01 -9.38 -5.64
C GLN A 77 -7.07 -8.21 -5.31
N THR A 78 -7.44 -6.98 -5.64
CA THR A 78 -6.56 -5.78 -5.54
C THR A 78 -5.98 -5.62 -4.14
N PHE A 79 -6.81 -5.68 -3.09
CA PHE A 79 -6.35 -5.47 -1.71
C PHE A 79 -5.54 -6.64 -1.16
N LYS A 80 -5.91 -7.88 -1.51
CA LYS A 80 -5.12 -9.07 -1.20
C LYS A 80 -3.73 -8.98 -1.83
N ALA A 81 -3.66 -8.62 -3.11
CA ALA A 81 -2.41 -8.42 -3.83
C ALA A 81 -1.57 -7.26 -3.25
N LEU A 82 -2.20 -6.18 -2.82
CA LEU A 82 -1.53 -5.06 -2.16
C LEU A 82 -0.91 -5.49 -0.81
N LYS A 83 -1.66 -6.25 0.00
CA LYS A 83 -1.16 -6.82 1.26
C LYS A 83 0.02 -7.77 1.04
N THR A 84 -0.08 -8.68 0.08
CA THR A 84 1.04 -9.58 -0.27
C THR A 84 2.28 -8.79 -0.69
N ARG A 85 2.11 -7.70 -1.46
CA ARG A 85 3.24 -6.86 -1.86
C ARG A 85 3.87 -6.15 -0.65
N TYR A 86 3.07 -5.68 0.30
CA TYR A 86 3.57 -5.12 1.55
C TYR A 86 4.36 -6.15 2.36
N GLU A 87 3.85 -7.37 2.55
CA GLU A 87 4.54 -8.44 3.28
C GLU A 87 5.90 -8.76 2.66
N GLN A 88 5.97 -8.87 1.33
CA GLN A 88 7.23 -9.04 0.60
C GLN A 88 8.24 -7.90 0.84
N HIS A 89 7.76 -6.66 1.04
CA HIS A 89 8.64 -5.54 1.38
C HIS A 89 9.17 -5.65 2.82
N GLN A 90 8.31 -6.03 3.76
CA GLN A 90 8.71 -6.22 5.15
C GLN A 90 9.74 -7.33 5.30
N ASP A 91 9.57 -8.45 4.59
CA ASP A 91 10.51 -9.56 4.65
C ASP A 91 11.89 -9.19 4.11
N LYS A 92 11.94 -8.43 3.00
CA LYS A 92 13.19 -7.88 2.46
C LYS A 92 13.88 -6.91 3.42
N LEU A 93 13.13 -6.11 4.19
CA LEU A 93 13.71 -5.23 5.20
C LEU A 93 14.33 -6.05 6.34
N LYS A 94 13.60 -7.05 6.85
CA LYS A 94 14.10 -7.97 7.88
C LYS A 94 15.31 -8.77 7.44
N GLU A 95 15.39 -9.19 6.18
CA GLU A 95 16.58 -9.84 5.61
C GLU A 95 17.80 -8.91 5.65
N ARG A 96 17.65 -7.68 5.16
CA ARG A 96 18.73 -6.68 5.18
C ARG A 96 19.19 -6.32 6.59
N GLU A 97 18.26 -6.22 7.54
CA GLU A 97 18.58 -5.98 8.95
C GLU A 97 19.34 -7.16 9.56
N ARG A 98 18.97 -8.40 9.22
CA ARG A 98 19.70 -9.60 9.65
C ARG A 98 21.11 -9.64 9.10
N GLU A 99 21.30 -9.32 7.82
CA GLU A 99 22.62 -9.23 7.17
C GLU A 99 23.53 -8.19 7.84
N TYR A 100 22.98 -7.02 8.18
CA TYR A 100 23.74 -5.96 8.85
C TYR A 100 24.14 -6.33 10.29
N ASN A 101 23.32 -7.14 10.97
CA ASN A 101 23.52 -7.55 12.36
C ASN A 101 24.32 -8.85 12.51
N VAL A 102 24.84 -9.45 11.43
CA VAL A 102 25.77 -10.59 11.53
C VAL A 102 27.09 -10.09 12.13
N PRO A 103 27.55 -10.64 13.27
CA PRO A 103 28.86 -10.28 13.82
C PRO A 103 29.94 -10.65 12.81
N VAL A 104 30.87 -9.73 12.54
CA VAL A 104 32.09 -10.03 11.76
C VAL A 104 32.99 -10.95 12.59
N SER A 105 32.64 -12.23 12.69
CA SER A 105 33.51 -13.26 13.26
C SER A 105 34.28 -13.92 12.12
N GLY A 106 35.55 -13.54 11.95
CA GLY A 106 36.48 -14.28 11.08
C GLY A 106 37.35 -13.40 10.19
N SER A 107 38.18 -12.56 10.79
CA SER A 107 39.40 -12.04 10.15
C SER A 107 40.47 -11.87 11.23
N VAL A 108 41.02 -12.99 11.68
CA VAL A 108 42.33 -13.07 12.34
C VAL A 108 43.08 -14.21 11.68
#